data_AF-A0A533RXN3-F1
#
_entry.id   AF-A0A533RXN3-F1
#
_cell.length_a   1.000
_cell.length_b   1.000
_cell.length_c   1.000
_cell.angle_alpha   90.00
_cell.angle_beta   90.00
_cell.angle_gamma   90.00
#
_symmetry.space_group_name_H-M   'P 1'
#
loop_
_entity.id
_entity.type
_entity.pdbx_description
1 polymer ?
#
loop_
_entity_poly.entity_id
_entity_poly.type
_entity_poly.pdbx_seq_one_letter_code
_entity_poly.pdbx_strand_id
1 'polypeptide(L)'
;YLDGTSLLAGVIVLGIMITPTFVILATDALRAVPRKYKEAALALGISPWRMIIKIMLPVARRGIVTGALLSAGTAVGEFVAMALVAGGVAHLPSPANGLVFFLEPVRPLAATIFINSEVIGMSVAESALFAIAALILTICILLSLLAQLVKGLNLRNRRSS
;
A
#
# COMPACT_ATOMS: atom_id res chain seq x y z
N TYR A 1 -17.96 -23.72 5.48
CA TYR A 1 -17.60 -23.02 6.74
C TYR A 1 -16.09 -22.91 6.96
N LEU A 2 -15.27 -23.77 6.35
CA LEU A 2 -13.83 -23.56 6.21
C LEU A 2 -13.53 -23.30 4.74
N ASP A 3 -14.03 -22.20 4.20
CA ASP A 3 -13.89 -21.89 2.76
C ASP A 3 -12.49 -21.32 2.45
N GLY A 4 -11.51 -21.45 3.35
CA GLY A 4 -10.16 -20.90 3.22
C GLY A 4 -10.10 -19.36 3.24
N THR A 5 -11.26 -18.69 3.24
CA THR A 5 -11.42 -17.24 3.22
C THR A 5 -11.30 -16.68 4.63
N SER A 6 -10.11 -16.14 4.94
CA SER A 6 -9.83 -15.49 6.22
C SER A 6 -9.11 -14.16 5.98
N LEU A 7 -9.32 -13.19 6.87
CA LEU A 7 -8.58 -11.91 6.83
C LEU A 7 -7.07 -12.15 6.78
N LEU A 8 -6.57 -13.12 7.57
CA LEU A 8 -5.16 -13.49 7.59
C LEU A 8 -4.66 -14.00 6.22
N ALA A 9 -5.43 -14.85 5.53
CA ALA A 9 -5.08 -15.32 4.20
C ALA A 9 -5.00 -14.15 3.19
N GLY A 10 -5.95 -13.21 3.24
CA GLY A 10 -5.93 -12.01 2.41
C GLY A 10 -4.70 -11.13 2.67
N VAL A 11 -4.34 -10.92 3.94
CA VAL A 11 -3.14 -10.13 4.32
C VAL A 11 -1.85 -10.80 3.84
N ILE A 12 -1.74 -12.12 3.95
CA ILE A 12 -0.55 -12.86 3.50
C ILE A 12 -0.39 -12.77 1.99
N VAL A 13 -1.46 -13.00 1.23
CA VAL A 13 -1.40 -12.95 -0.24
C VAL A 13 -1.09 -11.54 -0.73
N LEU A 14 -1.73 -10.51 -0.16
CA LEU A 14 -1.40 -9.10 -0.45
C LEU A 14 0.06 -8.79 -0.12
N GLY A 15 0.53 -9.23 1.04
CA GLY A 15 1.90 -9.00 1.47
C GLY A 15 2.90 -9.57 0.47
N ILE A 16 2.68 -10.80 0.01
CA ILE A 16 3.55 -11.45 -0.98
C ILE A 16 3.53 -10.73 -2.33
N MET A 17 2.37 -10.21 -2.78
CA MET A 17 2.26 -9.45 -4.04
C MET A 17 2.91 -8.05 -3.97
N ILE A 18 2.74 -7.33 -2.87
CA ILE A 18 3.25 -5.95 -2.73
C ILE A 18 4.75 -5.92 -2.47
N THR A 19 5.29 -6.96 -1.81
CA THR A 19 6.72 -7.08 -1.47
C THR A 19 7.66 -6.85 -2.66
N PRO A 20 7.54 -7.53 -3.82
CA PRO A 20 8.45 -7.31 -4.95
C PRO A 20 8.40 -5.87 -5.47
N THR A 21 7.21 -5.27 -5.59
CA THR A 21 7.04 -3.88 -6.02
C THR A 21 7.72 -2.91 -5.05
N PHE A 22 7.55 -3.12 -3.74
CA PHE A 22 8.20 -2.30 -2.73
C PHE A 22 9.73 -2.40 -2.79
N VAL A 23 10.28 -3.61 -2.94
CA VAL A 23 11.73 -3.84 -3.02
C VAL A 23 12.35 -3.14 -4.22
N ILE A 24 11.68 -3.14 -5.38
CA ILE A 24 12.14 -2.43 -6.58
C ILE A 24 12.21 -0.91 -6.30
N LEU A 25 11.13 -0.35 -5.76
CA LEU A 25 11.05 1.09 -5.45
C LEU A 25 12.08 1.51 -4.38
N ALA A 26 12.31 0.67 -3.37
CA ALA A 26 13.33 0.91 -2.35
C ALA A 26 14.75 0.85 -2.94
N THR A 27 15.00 -0.08 -3.86
CA THR A 27 16.29 -0.20 -4.55
C THR A 27 16.57 1.00 -5.45
N ASP A 28 15.56 1.49 -6.16
CA ASP A 28 15.69 2.70 -6.98
C ASP A 28 15.93 3.95 -6.12
N ALA A 29 15.27 4.05 -4.96
CA ALA A 29 15.55 5.11 -4.00
C ALA A 29 17.01 5.09 -3.49
N LEU A 30 17.58 3.90 -3.25
CA LEU A 30 18.99 3.75 -2.87
C LEU A 30 19.96 4.04 -4.03
N ARG A 31 19.59 3.70 -5.26
CA ARG A 31 20.38 4.00 -6.47
C ARG A 31 20.38 5.49 -6.83
N ALA A 32 19.34 6.22 -6.46
CA ALA A 32 19.26 7.67 -6.63
C ALA A 32 20.23 8.46 -5.73
N VAL A 33 20.86 7.81 -4.73
CA VAL A 33 21.87 8.45 -3.88
C VAL A 33 23.12 8.79 -4.71
N PRO A 34 23.60 10.05 -4.71
CA PRO A 34 24.78 10.45 -5.48
C PRO A 34 26.02 9.60 -5.17
N ARG A 35 26.77 9.21 -6.20
CA ARG A 35 28.00 8.40 -6.07
C ARG A 35 29.05 9.03 -5.14
N LYS A 36 29.08 10.36 -5.01
CA LYS A 36 29.96 11.10 -4.08
C LYS A 36 29.90 10.58 -2.64
N TYR A 37 28.72 10.16 -2.15
CA TYR A 37 28.59 9.60 -0.81
C TYR A 37 29.27 8.24 -0.65
N LYS A 38 29.27 7.42 -1.71
CA LYS A 38 29.97 6.13 -1.72
C LYS A 38 31.48 6.33 -1.80
N GLU A 39 31.94 7.22 -2.68
CA GLU A 39 33.36 7.54 -2.84
C GLU A 39 33.96 8.13 -1.56
N ALA A 40 33.26 9.07 -0.91
CA ALA A 40 33.68 9.63 0.37
C ALA A 40 33.74 8.59 1.48
N ALA A 41 32.76 7.68 1.55
CA ALA A 41 32.74 6.62 2.55
C ALA A 41 33.84 5.57 2.31
N LEU A 42 34.16 5.25 1.05
CA LEU A 42 35.30 4.40 0.69
C LEU A 42 36.63 5.06 1.04
N ALA A 43 36.79 6.36 0.77
CA ALA A 43 37.98 7.12 1.15
C ALA A 43 38.22 7.19 2.67
N LEU A 44 37.14 7.13 3.45
CA LEU A 44 37.18 7.07 4.92
C LEU A 44 37.36 5.63 5.46
N GLY A 45 37.54 4.63 4.59
CA GLY A 45 37.70 3.23 5.00
C GLY A 45 36.44 2.60 5.63
N ILE A 46 35.26 3.16 5.36
CA ILE A 46 34.00 2.68 5.93
C ILE A 46 33.57 1.39 5.22
N SER A 47 33.24 0.35 6.01
CA SER A 47 32.74 -0.91 5.47
C SER A 47 31.42 -0.74 4.70
N PRO A 48 31.17 -1.52 3.64
CA PRO A 48 29.97 -1.37 2.79
C PRO A 48 28.67 -1.52 3.57
N TRP A 49 28.62 -2.42 4.57
CA TRP A 49 27.46 -2.60 5.43
C TRP A 49 27.16 -1.35 6.27
N ARG A 50 28.20 -0.77 6.89
CA ARG A 50 28.07 0.45 7.70
C ARG A 50 27.73 1.66 6.83
N MET A 51 28.24 1.71 5.60
CA MET A 51 27.90 2.74 4.62
C MET A 51 26.43 2.68 4.24
N ILE A 52 25.88 1.49 3.97
CA ILE A 52 24.46 1.33 3.60
C ILE A 52 23.57 1.82 4.74
N ILE A 53 23.77 1.31 5.95
CA ILE A 53 22.88 1.61 7.09
C ILE A 53 23.02 3.06 7.54
N LYS A 54 24.25 3.56 7.67
CA LYS A 54 24.52 4.84 8.37
C LYS A 54 24.54 6.05 7.43
N ILE A 55 24.70 5.83 6.12
CA ILE A 55 24.82 6.92 5.12
C ILE A 55 23.73 6.79 4.06
N MET A 56 23.66 5.66 3.35
CA MET A 56 22.73 5.54 2.22
C MET A 56 21.27 5.48 2.67
N LEU A 57 20.95 4.72 3.72
CA LEU A 57 19.60 4.56 4.24
C LEU A 57 18.97 5.89 4.70
N PRO A 58 19.63 6.73 5.54
CA PRO A 58 19.06 8.02 5.94
C PRO A 58 18.97 9.03 4.80
N VAL A 59 19.86 8.95 3.79
CA VAL A 59 19.78 9.80 2.60
C VAL A 59 18.63 9.37 1.68
N ALA A 60 18.45 8.06 1.50
CA ALA A 60 17.38 7.47 0.68
C ALA A 60 16.02 7.37 1.41
N ARG A 61 15.94 7.65 2.73
CA ARG A 61 14.72 7.50 3.55
C ARG A 61 13.47 8.11 2.91
N ARG A 62 13.63 9.27 2.27
CA ARG A 62 12.53 9.99 1.62
C ARG A 62 12.05 9.25 0.36
N GLY A 63 12.98 8.69 -0.42
CA GLY A 63 12.67 7.85 -1.58
C GLY A 63 12.00 6.54 -1.18
N ILE A 64 12.44 5.92 -0.08
CA ILE A 64 11.83 4.71 0.48
C ILE A 64 10.40 5.00 0.95
N VAL A 65 10.16 6.12 1.65
CA VAL A 65 8.80 6.54 2.06
C VAL A 65 7.91 6.76 0.84
N THR A 66 8.39 7.42 -0.21
CA THR A 66 7.60 7.56 -1.44
C THR A 66 7.35 6.23 -2.13
N GLY A 67 8.31 5.30 -2.10
CA GLY A 67 8.16 3.94 -2.62
C GLY A 67 7.13 3.12 -1.83
N ALA A 68 7.12 3.24 -0.51
CA ALA A 68 6.11 2.64 0.36
C ALA A 68 4.70 3.14 0.01
N LEU A 69 4.56 4.45 -0.22
CA LEU A 69 3.28 5.06 -0.55
C LEU A 69 2.78 4.63 -1.95
N LEU A 70 3.68 4.53 -2.92
CA LEU A 70 3.34 4.11 -4.29
C LEU A 70 3.01 2.61 -4.38
N SER A 71 3.73 1.77 -3.61
CA SER A 71 3.43 0.34 -3.47
C SER A 71 2.11 0.09 -2.72
N ALA A 72 1.77 0.92 -1.73
CA ALA A 72 0.44 0.90 -1.12
C ALA A 72 -0.67 1.29 -2.11
N GLY A 73 -0.40 2.24 -3.01
CA GLY A 73 -1.34 2.63 -4.07
C GLY A 73 -1.60 1.53 -5.10
N THR A 74 -0.60 0.70 -5.42
CA THR A 74 -0.77 -0.47 -6.32
C THR A 74 -1.60 -1.57 -5.67
N ALA A 75 -1.47 -1.75 -4.35
CA ALA A 75 -2.35 -2.65 -3.59
C ALA A 75 -3.83 -2.32 -3.85
N VAL A 76 -4.20 -1.02 -3.89
CA VAL A 76 -5.57 -0.54 -4.17
C VAL A 76 -6.15 -1.16 -5.45
N GLY A 77 -5.35 -1.24 -6.51
CA GLY A 77 -5.76 -1.84 -7.79
C GLY A 77 -5.83 -3.37 -7.76
N GLU A 78 -4.98 -4.01 -6.97
CA GLU A 78 -4.97 -5.47 -6.78
C GLU A 78 -6.07 -5.96 -5.82
N PHE A 79 -6.75 -5.09 -5.06
CA PHE A 79 -7.85 -5.53 -4.19
C PHE A 79 -9.03 -6.16 -4.94
N VAL A 80 -9.13 -6.02 -6.27
CA VAL A 80 -10.07 -6.82 -7.07
C VAL A 80 -9.73 -8.31 -6.97
N ALA A 81 -8.44 -8.68 -6.99
CA ALA A 81 -8.02 -10.06 -6.73
C ALA A 81 -8.32 -10.47 -5.28
N MET A 82 -8.18 -9.56 -4.31
CA MET A 82 -8.61 -9.83 -2.93
C MET A 82 -10.11 -10.05 -2.79
N ALA A 83 -10.94 -9.40 -3.61
CA ALA A 83 -12.38 -9.65 -3.60
C ALA A 83 -12.71 -11.12 -3.90
N LEU A 84 -11.93 -11.75 -4.78
CA LEU A 84 -12.06 -13.16 -5.13
C LEU A 84 -11.54 -14.08 -4.02
N VAL A 85 -10.51 -13.66 -3.27
CA VAL A 85 -9.82 -14.48 -2.26
C VAL A 85 -10.45 -14.35 -0.86
N ALA A 86 -10.91 -13.17 -0.45
CA ALA A 86 -11.43 -12.91 0.89
C ALA A 86 -12.91 -13.34 1.06
N GLY A 87 -13.60 -13.65 -0.04
CA GLY A 87 -14.98 -14.16 -0.01
C GLY A 87 -16.04 -13.07 0.15
N GLY A 88 -17.24 -13.36 -0.36
CA GLY A 88 -18.38 -12.42 -0.43
C GLY A 88 -19.22 -12.28 0.83
N VAL A 89 -18.84 -12.91 1.94
CA VAL A 89 -19.59 -12.90 3.20
C VAL A 89 -19.40 -11.57 3.90
N ALA A 90 -20.47 -10.75 3.93
CA ALA A 90 -20.49 -9.46 4.60
C ALA A 90 -20.66 -9.64 6.12
N HIS A 91 -19.70 -10.26 6.78
CA HIS A 91 -19.61 -10.24 8.23
C HIS A 91 -18.67 -9.10 8.64
N LEU A 92 -19.17 -8.17 9.47
CA LEU A 92 -18.30 -7.25 10.19
C LEU A 92 -17.64 -8.07 11.30
N PRO A 93 -16.32 -8.22 11.29
CA PRO A 93 -15.65 -8.95 12.35
C PRO A 93 -15.84 -8.18 13.65
N SER A 94 -16.44 -8.85 14.63
CA SER A 94 -16.84 -8.25 15.89
C SER A 94 -15.62 -8.18 16.81
N PRO A 95 -15.23 -6.99 17.32
CA PRO A 95 -14.12 -6.89 18.27
C PRO A 95 -14.43 -7.60 19.61
N ALA A 96 -15.66 -8.07 19.83
CA ALA A 96 -16.03 -8.86 21.01
C ALA A 96 -15.54 -10.33 20.96
N ASN A 97 -15.00 -10.80 19.83
CA ASN A 97 -14.64 -12.21 19.62
C ASN A 97 -13.15 -12.52 19.90
N GLY A 98 -12.37 -11.56 20.43
CA GLY A 98 -10.96 -11.76 20.80
C GLY A 98 -10.05 -12.08 19.61
N LEU A 99 -9.07 -12.98 19.79
CA LEU A 99 -8.08 -13.37 18.76
C LEU A 99 -8.69 -14.06 17.53
N VAL A 100 -9.96 -14.49 17.60
CA VAL A 100 -10.69 -15.11 16.47
C VAL A 100 -11.04 -14.09 15.37
N PHE A 101 -11.00 -12.79 15.69
CA PHE A 101 -11.18 -11.67 14.75
C PHE A 101 -10.30 -11.77 13.48
N PHE A 102 -9.07 -12.28 13.60
CA PHE A 102 -8.13 -12.41 12.46
C PHE A 102 -8.46 -13.56 11.51
N LEU A 103 -9.27 -14.51 11.96
CA LEU A 103 -9.69 -15.68 11.20
C LEU A 103 -11.06 -15.49 10.56
N GLU A 104 -11.79 -14.44 10.94
CA GLU A 104 -13.10 -14.13 10.37
C GLU A 104 -12.95 -13.60 8.93
N PRO A 105 -13.85 -14.01 8.01
CA PRO A 105 -13.90 -13.46 6.67
C PRO A 105 -14.36 -12.01 6.72
N VAL A 106 -13.67 -11.15 5.98
CA VAL A 106 -14.00 -9.73 5.86
C VAL A 106 -14.28 -9.43 4.40
N ARG A 107 -15.32 -8.65 4.13
CA ARG A 107 -15.62 -8.16 2.79
C ARG A 107 -15.08 -6.74 2.60
N PRO A 108 -14.03 -6.54 1.77
CA PRO A 108 -13.57 -5.20 1.42
C PRO A 108 -14.66 -4.40 0.71
N LEU A 109 -14.62 -3.07 0.83
CA LEU A 109 -15.54 -2.18 0.12
C LEU A 109 -15.42 -2.34 -1.42
N ALA A 110 -14.21 -2.51 -1.93
CA ALA A 110 -13.98 -2.79 -3.35
C ALA A 110 -14.57 -4.13 -3.80
N ALA A 111 -14.52 -5.15 -2.94
CA ALA A 111 -15.13 -6.46 -3.22
C ALA A 111 -16.65 -6.41 -3.28
N THR A 112 -17.26 -5.56 -2.45
CA THR A 112 -18.70 -5.30 -2.49
C THR A 112 -19.13 -4.76 -3.85
N ILE A 113 -18.35 -3.85 -4.44
CA ILE A 113 -18.64 -3.32 -5.78
C ILE A 113 -18.54 -4.42 -6.81
N PHE A 114 -17.44 -5.19 -6.82
CA PHE A 114 -17.19 -6.24 -7.80
C PHE A 114 -18.24 -7.37 -7.78
N ILE A 115 -18.64 -7.82 -6.60
CA ILE A 115 -19.62 -8.92 -6.48
C ILE A 115 -21.04 -8.46 -6.84
N ASN A 116 -21.39 -7.21 -6.53
CA ASN A 116 -22.75 -6.70 -6.77
C ASN A 116 -22.87 -5.93 -8.10
N SER A 117 -21.79 -5.79 -8.89
CA SER A 117 -21.83 -5.14 -10.21
C SER A 117 -22.59 -5.95 -11.27
N GLU A 118 -22.85 -7.24 -11.04
CA GLU A 118 -23.68 -8.07 -11.93
C GLU A 118 -25.19 -7.98 -11.63
N VAL A 119 -25.59 -7.43 -10.47
CA VAL A 119 -26.99 -7.33 -10.01
C VAL A 119 -27.59 -5.93 -10.27
N ILE A 120 -26.96 -5.15 -11.16
CA ILE A 120 -27.42 -3.82 -11.58
C ILE A 120 -28.77 -4.00 -12.30
N GLY A 121 -29.85 -3.48 -11.72
CA GLY A 121 -31.25 -3.78 -12.11
C GLY A 121 -32.29 -3.64 -10.99
N MET A 122 -31.89 -3.55 -9.72
CA MET A 122 -32.78 -3.26 -8.58
C MET A 122 -32.52 -1.86 -8.01
N SER A 123 -33.51 -0.97 -8.12
CA SER A 123 -33.42 0.51 -7.98
C SER A 123 -32.81 1.08 -6.69
N VAL A 124 -32.72 0.31 -5.61
CA VAL A 124 -32.18 0.78 -4.32
C VAL A 124 -30.72 0.36 -4.11
N ALA A 125 -30.26 -0.70 -4.77
CA ALA A 125 -28.89 -1.20 -4.60
C ALA A 125 -27.87 -0.36 -5.37
N GLU A 126 -28.23 0.15 -6.55
CA GLU A 126 -27.30 0.89 -7.43
C GLU A 126 -26.77 2.18 -6.78
N SER A 127 -27.64 2.93 -6.09
CA SER A 127 -27.24 4.17 -5.42
C SER A 127 -26.21 3.92 -4.31
N ALA A 128 -26.32 2.79 -3.60
CA ALA A 128 -25.34 2.38 -2.58
C ALA A 128 -24.00 1.98 -3.21
N LEU A 129 -24.00 1.25 -4.33
CA LEU A 129 -22.79 0.90 -5.07
C LEU A 129 -22.04 2.15 -5.57
N PHE A 130 -22.77 3.10 -6.17
CA PHE A 130 -22.21 4.37 -6.62
C PHE A 130 -21.65 5.20 -5.45
N ALA A 131 -22.33 5.23 -4.30
CA ALA A 131 -21.84 5.93 -3.11
C ALA A 131 -20.53 5.31 -2.58
N ILE A 132 -20.44 3.98 -2.52
CA ILE A 132 -19.21 3.27 -2.09
C ILE A 132 -18.07 3.55 -3.08
N ALA A 133 -18.34 3.48 -4.39
CA ALA A 133 -17.34 3.78 -5.42
C ALA A 133 -16.83 5.23 -5.32
N ALA A 134 -17.73 6.20 -5.16
CA ALA A 134 -17.38 7.61 -4.96
C ALA A 134 -16.56 7.84 -3.69
N LEU A 135 -16.88 7.14 -2.60
CA LEU A 135 -16.15 7.20 -1.34
C LEU A 135 -14.71 6.67 -1.49
N ILE A 136 -14.54 5.50 -2.11
CA ILE A 136 -13.21 4.94 -2.40
C ILE A 136 -12.39 5.90 -3.27
N LEU A 137 -13.00 6.46 -4.32
CA LEU A 137 -12.34 7.39 -5.23
C LEU A 137 -11.90 8.67 -4.49
N THR A 138 -12.74 9.20 -3.61
CA THR A 138 -12.45 10.40 -2.82
C THR A 138 -11.29 10.15 -1.84
N ILE A 139 -11.28 8.99 -1.17
CA ILE A 139 -10.19 8.59 -0.28
C ILE A 139 -8.89 8.41 -1.08
N CYS A 140 -8.94 7.78 -2.25
CA CYS A 140 -7.77 7.62 -3.13
C CYS A 140 -7.19 8.96 -3.58
N ILE A 141 -8.05 9.91 -3.97
CA ILE A 141 -7.62 11.25 -4.35
C ILE A 141 -6.98 11.97 -3.15
N LEU A 142 -7.60 11.91 -1.97
CA LEU A 142 -7.07 12.51 -0.75
C LEU A 142 -5.69 11.95 -0.38
N LEU A 143 -5.53 10.63 -0.38
CA LEU A 143 -4.24 9.96 -0.12
C LEU A 143 -3.20 10.33 -1.16
N SER A 144 -3.58 10.36 -2.44
CA SER A 144 -2.68 10.75 -3.55
C SER A 144 -2.27 12.21 -3.46
N LEU A 145 -3.16 13.10 -3.02
CA LEU A 145 -2.88 14.52 -2.85
C LEU A 145 -1.94 14.74 -1.67
N LEU A 146 -2.17 14.08 -0.53
CA LEU A 146 -1.28 14.11 0.63
C LEU A 146 0.12 13.60 0.28
N ALA A 147 0.19 12.49 -0.46
CA ALA A 147 1.44 11.95 -1.00
C ALA A 147 2.22 12.99 -1.83
N GLN A 148 1.52 13.67 -2.75
CA GLN A 148 2.12 14.67 -3.62
C GLN A 148 2.51 15.95 -2.86
N LEU A 149 1.73 16.39 -1.87
CA LEU A 149 2.06 17.55 -1.03
C LEU A 149 3.33 17.31 -0.23
N VAL A 150 3.47 16.14 0.41
CA VAL A 150 4.70 15.74 1.11
C VAL A 150 5.90 15.72 0.15
N LYS A 151 5.70 15.23 -1.09
CA LYS A 151 6.73 15.24 -2.13
C LYS A 151 7.07 16.66 -2.63
N GLY A 152 6.07 17.53 -2.79
CA GLY A 152 6.20 18.90 -3.32
C GLY A 152 6.89 19.86 -2.35
N LEU A 153 6.55 19.79 -1.05
CA LEU A 153 7.26 20.54 0.00
C LEU A 153 8.76 20.19 0.05
N ASN A 154 9.11 18.98 -0.37
CA ASN A 154 10.47 18.47 -0.33
C ASN A 154 11.34 18.92 -1.53
N LEU A 155 10.73 19.27 -2.68
CA LEU A 155 11.45 19.84 -3.83
C LEU A 155 11.77 21.33 -3.64
N ARG A 156 10.97 22.05 -2.85
CA ARG A 156 11.20 23.47 -2.53
C ARG A 156 12.43 23.67 -1.63
N ASN A 157 12.78 22.69 -0.79
CA ASN A 157 13.95 22.75 0.10
C ASN A 157 15.30 22.46 -0.59
N ARG A 158 15.33 22.21 -1.91
CA ARG A 158 16.54 22.02 -2.72
C ARG A 158 16.92 23.22 -3.60
N ARG A 159 16.13 24.29 -3.57
CA ARG A 159 16.46 25.55 -4.30
C ARG A 159 17.17 26.61 -3.43
N SER A 160 17.38 26.36 -2.14
CA SER A 160 18.02 27.32 -1.22
C SER A 160 19.33 26.81 -0.60
N SER A 161 19.95 25.77 -1.15
CA SER A 161 21.27 25.28 -0.75
C SER A 161 21.96 24.61 -1.93
#